data_AF-A0AAW5PJU1-F1
#
_entry.id   AF-A0AAW5PJU1-F1
#
_cell.length_a   1.000
_cell.length_b   1.000
_cell.length_c   1.000
_cell.angle_alpha   90.00
_cell.angle_beta   90.00
_cell.angle_gamma   90.00
#
_symmetry.space_group_name_H-M   'P 1'
#
loop_
_entity.id
_entity.type
_entity.pdbx_description
1 polymer ?
#
loop_
_entity_poly.entity_id
_entity_poly.type
_entity_poly.pdbx_seq_one_letter_code
_entity_poly.pdbx_strand_id
1 'polypeptide(L)' 'MDHFEGVVLDYLRADRALFVNSQCCIQLNEGSNPDISGPHWYCDALAVSFKEQAAFLC' A
#
# COMPACT_ATOMS: atom_id res chain seq x y z
N MET A 1 -10.63 3.16 8.66
CA MET A 1 -9.91 4.34 8.17
C MET A 1 -10.45 5.56 8.84
N ASP A 2 -9.57 6.42 9.33
CA ASP A 2 -9.99 7.72 9.86
C ASP A 2 -10.40 8.66 8.71
N HIS A 3 -11.00 9.81 9.05
CA HIS A 3 -11.49 10.76 8.05
C HIS A 3 -10.37 11.30 7.15
N PHE A 4 -9.18 11.53 7.70
CA PHE A 4 -8.07 12.12 6.98
C PHE A 4 -7.40 11.11 6.05
N GLU A 5 -7.23 9.87 6.50
CA GLU A 5 -6.77 8.73 5.70
C GLU A 5 -7.66 8.53 4.47
N GLY A 6 -8.99 8.60 4.64
CA GLY A 6 -9.94 8.53 3.53
C GLY A 6 -9.74 9.64 2.49
N VAL A 7 -9.61 10.89 2.95
CA VAL A 7 -9.39 12.05 2.05
C VAL A 7 -8.07 11.93 1.29
N VAL A 8 -6.99 11.48 1.95
CA VAL A 8 -5.69 11.27 1.30
C VAL A 8 -5.77 10.17 0.24
N LEU A 9 -6.42 9.05 0.55
CA LEU A 9 -6.59 7.96 -0.41
C LEU A 9 -7.43 8.36 -1.62
N ASP A 10 -8.49 9.14 -1.41
CA ASP A 10 -9.33 9.65 -2.50
C ASP A 10 -8.55 10.62 -3.40
N TYR A 11 -7.71 11.48 -2.80
CA TYR A 11 -6.80 12.34 -3.55
C TYR A 11 -5.80 11.53 -4.40
N LEU A 12 -5.15 10.52 -3.81
CA LEU A 12 -4.19 9.68 -4.54
C LEU A 12 -4.84 8.87 -5.66
N ARG A 13 -6.05 8.35 -5.43
CA ARG A 13 -6.82 7.59 -6.43
C ARG A 13 -7.34 8.44 -7.58
N ALA A 14 -7.40 9.77 -7.42
CA ALA A 14 -7.78 10.67 -8.50
C ALA A 14 -6.71 10.72 -9.62
N ASP A 15 -5.45 10.42 -9.30
CA ASP A 15 -4.38 10.29 -10.29
C ASP A 15 -4.39 8.90 -10.91
N ARG A 16 -4.68 8.83 -12.22
CA ARG A 16 -4.72 7.56 -12.97
C ARG A 16 -3.35 6.93 -13.19
N ALA A 17 -2.27 7.67 -12.95
CA ALA A 17 -0.91 7.13 -12.95
C ALA A 17 -0.53 6.46 -11.63
N LEU A 18 -1.41 6.49 -10.62
CA LEU A 18 -1.22 5.84 -9.33
C LEU A 18 -2.16 4.64 -9.18
N PHE A 19 -1.59 3.53 -8.72
CA PHE A 19 -2.36 2.45 -8.11
C PHE A 19 -2.24 2.54 -6.59
N VAL A 20 -3.36 2.48 -5.88
CA VAL A 20 -3.40 2.66 -4.43
C VAL A 20 -4.08 1.46 -3.77
N ASN A 21 -3.38 0.80 -2.84
CA ASN A 21 -3.89 -0.30 -2.02
C ASN A 21 -3.73 0.02 -0.53
N SER A 22 -4.84 0.14 0.20
CA SER A 22 -4.87 0.42 1.65
C SER A 22 -4.91 -0.85 2.52
N GLN A 23 -4.71 -2.02 1.91
CA GLN A 23 -4.71 -3.34 2.55
C GLN A 23 -3.57 -4.18 1.99
N CYS A 24 -2.35 -3.65 2.07
CA CYS A 24 -1.16 -4.34 1.59
C CYS A 24 -0.38 -4.94 2.75
N CYS A 25 -0.24 -6.27 2.76
CA CYS A 25 0.73 -6.95 3.62
C CYS A 25 2.03 -7.14 2.84
N ILE A 26 3.13 -6.65 3.42
CA ILE A 26 4.48 -6.86 2.91
C ILE A 26 5.13 -7.96 3.73
N GLN A 27 5.65 -8.96 3.02
CA GLN A 27 6.33 -10.11 3.61
C GLN A 27 7.70 -10.24 2.96
N LEU A 28 8.73 -10.47 3.77
CA LEU A 28 10.09 -10.67 3.27
C LEU A 28 10.39 -12.12 2.93
N ASN A 29 9.73 -13.04 3.62
CA ASN A 29 9.91 -14.47 3.40
C ASN A 29 8.84 -14.97 2.43
N GLU A 30 9.24 -15.88 1.54
CA GLU A 30 8.30 -16.59 0.68
C GLU A 30 7.34 -17.43 1.53
N GLY A 31 6.05 -17.33 1.23
CA GLY A 31 5.02 -18.00 2.01
C GLY A 31 3.62 -17.64 1.52
N SER A 32 2.61 -18.20 2.19
CA SER A 32 1.22 -17.82 1.94
C SER A 32 0.97 -16.44 2.52
N ASN A 33 0.27 -15.55 1.83
CA ASN A 33 -0.03 -14.21 2.35
C ASN A 33 -1.35 -14.18 3.15
N PRO A 34 -1.35 -13.79 4.45
CA PRO A 34 -0.20 -13.40 5.27
C PRO A 34 0.46 -14.59 5.99
N ASP A 35 1.78 -14.64 5.97
CA ASP A 35 2.61 -15.59 6.73
C ASP A 35 3.05 -14.88 8.01
N ILE A 36 2.68 -15.48 9.14
CA ILE A 36 2.95 -14.95 10.48
C ILE A 36 4.24 -15.51 11.08
N SER A 37 4.91 -16.43 10.40
CA SER A 37 6.12 -17.10 10.91
C SER A 37 7.39 -16.26 10.80
N GLY A 38 7.37 -15.20 9.99
CA GLY A 38 8.51 -14.31 9.75
C GLY A 38 8.14 -12.83 9.71
N PRO A 39 9.10 -11.95 9.39
CA PRO A 39 8.88 -10.52 9.30
C PRO A 39 7.82 -10.19 8.25
N HIS A 40 6.71 -9.61 8.72
CA HIS A 40 5.63 -9.09 7.91
C HIS A 40 5.08 -7.82 8.55
N TRP A 41 4.55 -6.92 7.74
CA TRP A 41 3.88 -5.70 8.20
C TRP A 41 2.77 -5.31 7.25
N TYR A 42 1.77 -4.64 7.80
CA TYR A 42 0.72 -3.99 7.02
C TYR A 42 1.09 -2.52 6.84
N CYS A 43 0.83 -2.02 5.64
CA CYS A 43 0.88 -0.59 5.35
C CYS A 43 -0.53 -0.01 5.42
N ASP A 44 -0.64 1.22 5.90
CA ASP A 44 -1.88 2.00 5.84
C ASP A 44 -2.20 2.30 4.38
N ALA A 45 -1.17 2.56 3.57
CA ALA A 45 -1.28 2.72 2.13
C ALA A 45 -0.02 2.30 1.37
N LEU A 46 -0.22 1.55 0.29
CA LEU A 46 0.74 1.34 -0.79
C LEU A 46 0.30 2.17 -1.99
N ALA A 47 1.15 3.09 -2.44
CA ALA A 47 0.96 3.82 -3.70
C ALA A 47 2.04 3.44 -4.70
N VAL A 48 1.65 2.91 -5.87
CA VAL A 48 2.56 2.56 -6.97
C VAL A 48 2.40 3.61 -8.07
N SER A 49 3.48 4.33 -8.36
CA SER A 49 3.53 5.32 -9.43
C SER A 49 4.12 4.74 -10.71
N PHE A 50 3.29 4.67 -11.76
CA PHE A 50 3.75 4.25 -13.08
C PHE A 50 4.65 5.31 -13.73
N LYS A 51 4.51 6.57 -13.34
CA LYS A 51 5.31 7.69 -13.86
C LYS A 51 6.72 7.71 -13.27
N GLU A 52 6.84 7.48 -11.97
CA GLU A 52 8.12 7.53 -11.24
C GLU A 52 8.80 6.16 -11.15
N GLN A 53 8.11 5.09 -11.57
CA GLN A 53 8.56 3.71 -11.44
C GLN A 53 8.97 3.36 -10.00
N ALA A 54 8.17 3.84 -9.04
CA ALA A 54 8.45 3.73 -7.62
C ALA A 54 7.19 3.32 -6.84
N ALA A 55 7.41 2.70 -5.67
CA ALA A 55 6.38 2.39 -4.70
C ALA A 55 6.64 3.18 -3.41
N PHE A 56 5.58 3.77 -2.88
CA PHE A 56 5.58 4.54 -1.63
C PHE A 56 4.75 3.80 -0.60
N LEU A 57 5.28 3.70 0.61
CA LEU A 57 4.70 2.97 1.73
C LEU A 57 4.45 3.94 2.87
N CYS A 58 3.24 3.94 3.41
CA CYS A 58 2.89 4.59 4.66
C CYS A 58 2.61 3.53 5.72
#